data_AF-A0A352UL67-F1
#
_entry.id   AF-A0A352UL67-F1
#
_cell.length_a   1.000
_cell.length_b   1.000
_cell.length_c   1.000
_cell.angle_alpha   90.00
_cell.angle_beta   90.00
_cell.angle_gamma   90.00
#
_symmetry.space_group_name_H-M   'P 1'
#
loop_
_entity.id
_entity.type
_entity.pdbx_description
1 polymer ?
#
loop_
_entity_poly.entity_id
_entity_poly.type
_entity_poly.pdbx_seq_one_letter_code
_entity_poly.pdbx_strand_id
1 'polypeptide(L)'
;MVSRDFLSPADRVLIIDDFLANGEALKGLISLAEQAGAVVVGAGVAVEKAFQPGGEAVRAMGYRVKALARIRSMEDGKITFC
;
A
#
# COMPACT_ATOMS: atom_id res chain seq x y z
N MET A 1 15.30 -2.67 -13.71
CA MET A 1 14.14 -2.52 -14.60
C MET A 1 13.25 -3.75 -14.44
N VAL A 2 11.94 -3.56 -14.27
CA VAL A 2 10.96 -4.66 -14.30
C VAL A 2 10.85 -5.17 -15.74
N SER A 3 10.82 -6.50 -15.94
CA SER A 3 10.63 -7.04 -17.30
C SER A 3 9.25 -6.68 -17.83
N ARG A 4 9.20 -6.28 -19.12
CA ARG A 4 7.95 -6.03 -19.84
C ARG A 4 7.09 -7.29 -20.00
N ASP A 5 7.66 -8.46 -19.75
CA ASP A 5 6.93 -9.72 -19.74
C ASP A 5 5.92 -9.81 -18.59
N PHE A 6 6.09 -9.00 -17.53
CA PHE A 6 5.25 -9.04 -16.33
C PHE A 6 4.36 -7.81 -16.16
N LEU A 7 4.77 -6.64 -16.65
CA LEU A 7 4.01 -5.39 -16.56
C LEU A 7 4.17 -4.57 -17.83
N SER A 8 3.05 -4.14 -18.39
CA SER A 8 2.96 -3.31 -19.58
C SER A 8 2.40 -1.91 -19.26
N PRO A 9 2.66 -0.90 -20.10
CA PRO A 9 2.07 0.43 -19.92
C PRO A 9 0.54 0.49 -20.02
N ALA A 10 -0.10 -0.55 -20.57
CA ALA A 10 -1.56 -0.64 -20.64
C ALA A 10 -2.19 -1.15 -19.33
N ASP A 11 -1.39 -1.69 -18.41
CA ASP A 11 -1.89 -2.32 -17.19
C ASP A 11 -2.37 -1.29 -16.17
N ARG A 12 -3.46 -1.68 -15.49
CA ARG A 12 -4.06 -0.95 -14.37
C ARG A 12 -3.92 -1.80 -13.11
N VAL A 13 -2.98 -1.44 -12.25
CA VAL A 13 -2.51 -2.27 -11.15
C VAL A 13 -3.21 -1.89 -9.85
N LEU A 14 -3.89 -2.86 -9.22
CA LEU A 14 -4.29 -2.78 -7.82
C LEU A 14 -3.27 -3.56 -6.99
N ILE A 15 -2.56 -2.86 -6.11
CA ILE A 15 -1.57 -3.52 -5.24
C ILE A 15 -2.29 -4.12 -4.04
N ILE A 16 -1.95 -5.37 -3.69
CA ILE A 16 -2.47 -6.05 -2.51
C ILE A 16 -1.30 -6.44 -1.60
N ASP A 17 -1.43 -6.16 -0.30
CA ASP A 17 -0.42 -6.51 0.71
C ASP A 17 -1.09 -6.98 2.01
N ASP A 18 -0.34 -7.65 2.87
CA ASP A 18 -0.85 -8.13 4.16
C ASP A 18 -0.90 -7.00 5.21
N PHE A 19 0.22 -6.30 5.42
CA PHE A 19 0.38 -5.28 6.45
C PHE A 19 0.85 -3.93 5.91
N LEU A 20 0.17 -2.87 6.32
CA LEU A 20 0.63 -1.50 6.14
C LEU A 20 1.13 -0.91 7.46
N ALA A 21 2.45 -0.72 7.53
CA ALA A 21 3.17 -0.15 8.67
C ALA A 21 3.82 1.19 8.28
N ASN A 22 5.13 1.21 8.02
CA ASN A 22 5.86 2.39 7.55
C ASN A 22 5.64 2.67 6.05
N GLY A 23 5.09 1.71 5.30
CA GLY A 23 4.70 1.89 3.90
C GLY A 23 5.81 1.72 2.86
N GLU A 24 7.04 1.40 3.26
CA GLU A 24 8.19 1.30 2.34
C GLU A 24 8.01 0.22 1.26
N ALA A 25 7.48 -0.95 1.61
CA ALA A 25 7.19 -2.01 0.65
C ALA A 25 6.16 -1.54 -0.39
N LEU A 26 5.04 -0.95 0.08
CA LEU A 26 4.00 -0.43 -0.78
C LEU A 26 4.51 0.68 -1.72
N LYS A 27 5.32 1.61 -1.22
CA LYS A 27 5.99 2.65 -2.04
C LYS A 27 6.92 2.02 -3.09
N GLY A 28 7.67 0.98 -2.72
CA GLY A 28 8.52 0.24 -3.65
C GLY A 28 7.72 -0.40 -4.77
N LEU A 29 6.60 -1.06 -4.45
CA LEU A 29 5.70 -1.67 -5.43
C LEU A 29 5.06 -0.63 -6.36
N ILE A 30 4.65 0.52 -5.82
CA ILE A 30 4.17 1.65 -6.62
C ILE A 30 5.26 2.09 -7.61
N SER A 31 6.47 2.33 -7.12
CA SER A 31 7.58 2.78 -7.96
C SER A 31 7.94 1.76 -9.06
N LEU A 32 7.89 0.46 -8.76
CA LEU A 32 8.14 -0.59 -9.75
C LEU A 32 7.08 -0.59 -10.86
N ALA A 33 5.80 -0.44 -10.51
CA ALA A 33 4.72 -0.35 -11.49
C ALA A 33 4.86 0.90 -12.38
N GLU A 34 5.19 2.05 -11.79
CA GLU A 34 5.41 3.30 -12.52
C GLU A 34 6.63 3.24 -13.43
N GLN A 35 7.74 2.63 -12.98
CA GLN A 35 8.92 2.39 -13.81
C GLN A 35 8.61 1.48 -15.02
N ALA A 36 7.59 0.61 -14.93
CA ALA A 36 7.10 -0.18 -16.05
C ALA A 36 6.13 0.59 -16.97
N GLY A 37 5.76 1.83 -16.60
CA GLY A 37 4.77 2.65 -17.30
C GLY A 37 3.32 2.29 -17.01
N ALA A 38 3.07 1.34 -16.10
CA ALA A 38 1.73 0.93 -15.71
C ALA A 38 1.07 1.97 -14.80
N VAL A 39 -0.26 1.92 -14.70
CA VAL A 39 -1.04 2.85 -13.85
C VAL A 39 -1.44 2.15 -12.57
N VAL A 40 -0.96 2.62 -11.41
CA VAL A 40 -1.46 2.16 -10.11
C VAL A 40 -2.81 2.80 -9.82
N VAL A 41 -3.87 2.00 -9.70
CA VAL A 41 -5.24 2.49 -9.44
C VAL A 41 -5.56 2.58 -7.95
N GLY A 42 -4.71 2.01 -7.10
CA GLY A 42 -4.83 2.06 -5.64
C GLY A 42 -4.12 0.90 -4.96
N ALA A 43 -4.29 0.81 -3.65
CA ALA A 43 -3.76 -0.25 -2.81
C ALA A 43 -4.83 -0.79 -1.85
N GLY A 44 -4.90 -2.10 -1.73
CA GLY A 44 -5.66 -2.83 -0.72
C GLY A 44 -4.72 -3.52 0.27
N VAL A 45 -4.96 -3.40 1.56
CA VAL A 45 -4.18 -4.10 2.59
C VAL A 45 -5.10 -4.84 3.56
N ALA A 46 -4.68 -6.00 4.05
CA ALA A 46 -5.48 -6.73 5.03
C ALA A 46 -5.53 -5.96 6.36
N VAL A 47 -4.37 -5.52 6.87
CA VAL A 47 -4.25 -4.83 8.16
C VAL A 47 -3.41 -3.57 8.03
N GLU A 48 -3.94 -2.42 8.45
CA GLU A 48 -3.19 -1.15 8.57
C GLU A 48 -2.92 -0.84 10.05
N LYS A 49 -1.66 -0.61 10.40
CA LYS A 49 -1.28 -0.01 11.69
C LYS A 49 -1.39 1.51 11.57
N ALA A 50 -2.58 2.05 11.82
CA ALA A 50 -2.91 3.46 11.60
C ALA A 50 -2.17 4.43 12.53
N PHE A 51 -1.55 3.93 13.61
CA PHE A 51 -0.63 4.70 14.45
C PHE A 51 0.78 4.84 13.86
N GLN A 52 1.05 4.23 12.70
CA GLN A 52 2.30 4.37 11.95
C GLN A 52 2.08 5.18 10.67
N PRO A 53 3.12 5.86 10.16
CA PRO A 53 2.94 6.91 9.15
C PRO A 53 2.69 6.40 7.72
N GLY A 54 2.84 5.09 7.46
CA GLY A 54 2.86 4.57 6.09
C GLY A 54 1.56 4.80 5.32
N GLY A 55 0.41 4.61 5.98
CA GLY A 55 -0.89 4.83 5.36
C GLY A 55 -1.16 6.29 5.00
N GLU A 56 -0.75 7.23 5.85
CA GLU A 56 -0.88 8.66 5.56
C GLU A 56 0.08 9.09 4.45
N ALA A 57 1.33 8.63 4.50
CA ALA A 57 2.34 8.93 3.49
C ALA A 57 1.89 8.50 2.08
N VAL A 58 1.38 7.27 1.91
CA VAL A 58 0.92 6.77 0.60
C VAL A 58 -0.34 7.51 0.12
N ARG A 59 -1.25 7.88 1.03
CA ARG A 59 -2.42 8.71 0.68
C ARG A 59 -2.00 10.12 0.27
N ALA A 60 -1.00 10.70 0.92
CA ALA A 60 -0.46 12.03 0.58
C ALA A 60 0.23 12.06 -0.80
N MET A 61 0.73 10.91 -1.28
CA MET A 61 1.22 10.75 -2.66
C MET A 61 0.09 10.70 -3.70
N GLY A 62 -1.18 10.71 -3.29
CA GLY A 62 -2.34 10.72 -4.18
C GLY A 62 -2.97 9.34 -4.42
N TYR A 63 -2.45 8.26 -3.83
CA TYR A 63 -3.02 6.92 -4.02
C TYR A 63 -4.17 6.64 -3.05
N ARG A 64 -5.20 5.98 -3.58
CA ARG A 64 -6.27 5.43 -2.76
C ARG A 64 -5.77 4.19 -2.03
N VAL A 65 -5.75 4.25 -0.69
CA VAL A 65 -5.43 3.10 0.18
C VAL A 65 -6.67 2.65 0.95
N LYS A 66 -7.01 1.36 0.85
CA LYS A 66 -8.10 0.72 1.59
C LYS A 66 -7.55 -0.44 2.43
N ALA A 67 -7.83 -0.41 3.72
CA ALA A 67 -7.50 -1.49 4.64
C ALA A 67 -8.77 -2.21 5.08
N LEU A 68 -8.72 -3.54 5.24
CA LEU A 68 -9.84 -4.33 5.75
C LEU A 68 -9.98 -4.16 7.27
N ALA A 69 -8.86 -4.14 8.00
CA ALA A 69 -8.78 -3.80 9.41
C ALA A 69 -7.79 -2.66 9.63
N ARG A 70 -8.17 -1.65 10.42
CA ARG A 70 -7.27 -0.55 10.80
C ARG A 70 -7.10 -0.56 12.31
N ILE A 71 -5.85 -0.62 12.74
CA ILE A 71 -5.46 -0.69 14.15
C ILE A 71 -5.05 0.71 14.60
N ARG A 72 -5.78 1.25 15.58
CA ARG A 72 -5.48 2.51 16.26
C ARG A 72 -4.33 2.37 17.25
N SER A 73 -4.25 1.27 18.01
CA SER A 73 -3.18 1.03 18.98
C SER A 73 -3.00 -0.46 19.28
N MET A 74 -1.80 -0.81 19.75
CA MET A 74 -1.40 -2.14 20.20
C MET A 74 -0.64 -2.00 21.52
N GLU A 75 -1.37 -1.93 22.63
CA GLU A 75 -0.85 -1.61 23.97
C GLU A 75 -1.41 -2.60 25.00
N ASP A 76 -0.63 -2.93 26.01
CA ASP A 76 -1.02 -3.86 27.11
C ASP A 76 -1.64 -5.18 26.62
N GLY A 77 -1.15 -5.71 25.50
CA GLY A 77 -1.65 -6.95 24.88
C GLY A 77 -3.04 -6.83 24.23
N LYS A 78 -3.57 -5.61 24.06
CA LYS A 78 -4.87 -5.33 23.43
C LYS A 78 -4.70 -4.61 22.10
N ILE A 79 -5.60 -4.94 21.16
CA ILE A 79 -5.70 -4.29 19.84
C ILE A 79 -6.96 -3.43 19.83
N THR A 80 -6.81 -2.15 19.49
CA THR A 80 -7.94 -1.22 19.30
C THR A 80 -8.07 -0.85 17.82
N PHE A 81 -9.28 -0.94 17.25
CA PHE A 81 -9.54 -0.64 15.84
C PHE A 81 -10.05 0.80 15.59
N CYS A 82 -10.01 1.29 14.35
CA CYS A 82 -10.53 2.62 13.93
C CYS A 82 -11.02 2.71 12.47
#